data_AF-A0A9D1XK21-F1
#
_entry.id   AF-A0A9D1XK21-F1
#
_cell.length_a   1.000
_cell.length_b   1.000
_cell.length_c   1.000
_cell.angle_alpha   90.00
_cell.angle_beta   90.00
_cell.angle_gamma   90.00
#
_symmetry.space_group_name_H-M   'P 1'
#
loop_
_entity.id
_entity.type
_entity.pdbx_description
1 polymer ?
#
loop_
_entity_poly.entity_id
_entity_poly.type
_entity_poly.pdbx_seq_one_letter_code
_entity_poly.pdbx_strand_id
1 'polypeptide(L)'
;MTIGEKEDNMEKLNTMESYVKEGFKIIRDGQVITLTNEEMSRFRFMEQALNGRSNIEAVLEDDDDYNQDIVEQMIDDENLCHELQEYILNAMSSNVEDEDVEIIKNHYDWYVDVGQHKK
;
A
#
# COMPACT_ATOMS: atom_id res chain seq x y z
N MET A 1 -9.62 19.00 -40.84
CA MET A 1 -8.83 18.00 -40.12
C MET A 1 -9.05 18.27 -38.66
N THR A 2 -10.06 17.62 -38.08
CA THR A 2 -10.52 17.88 -36.72
C THR A 2 -9.53 17.22 -35.77
N ILE A 3 -8.85 18.04 -34.97
CA ILE A 3 -8.01 17.58 -33.86
C ILE A 3 -9.00 17.10 -32.80
N GLY A 4 -9.41 15.84 -32.93
CA GLY A 4 -10.31 15.18 -31.98
C GLY A 4 -9.56 14.88 -30.70
N GLU A 5 -9.96 15.55 -29.63
CA GLU A 5 -10.23 14.96 -28.32
C GLU A 5 -9.30 13.78 -27.95
N LYS A 6 -8.06 14.09 -27.57
CA LYS A 6 -7.13 13.12 -26.97
C LYS A 6 -6.76 13.47 -25.53
N GLU A 7 -7.47 14.42 -24.95
CA GLU A 7 -7.37 14.81 -23.56
C GLU A 7 -8.76 14.60 -22.94
N ASP A 8 -8.79 14.07 -21.73
CA ASP A 8 -9.93 13.93 -20.81
C ASP A 8 -10.81 12.67 -20.71
N ASN A 9 -10.46 11.55 -21.36
CA ASN A 9 -10.94 10.23 -20.90
C ASN A 9 -9.97 9.53 -19.92
N MET A 10 -9.20 10.31 -19.16
CA MET A 10 -8.55 9.84 -17.91
C MET A 10 -9.57 9.67 -16.77
N GLU A 11 -10.82 9.30 -17.10
CA GLU A 11 -11.77 8.81 -16.11
C GLU A 11 -11.08 7.72 -15.30
N LYS A 12 -11.07 7.91 -13.97
CA LYS A 12 -10.34 7.10 -12.98
C LYS A 12 -10.31 5.61 -13.37
N LEU A 13 -9.23 5.19 -14.02
CA LEU A 13 -9.01 3.82 -14.49
C LEU A 13 -9.21 2.80 -13.36
N ASN A 14 -8.93 3.24 -12.13
CA ASN A 14 -9.20 2.51 -10.91
C ASN A 14 -10.05 3.35 -9.94
N THR A 15 -11.06 2.72 -9.37
CA THR A 15 -11.80 3.20 -8.21
C THR A 15 -11.70 2.17 -7.10
N MET A 16 -12.08 2.54 -5.87
CA MET A 16 -12.18 1.56 -4.77
C MET A 16 -13.12 0.39 -5.14
N GLU A 17 -14.19 0.68 -5.87
CA GLU A 17 -15.13 -0.34 -6.32
C GLU A 17 -14.54 -1.25 -7.41
N SER A 18 -13.90 -0.69 -8.43
CA SER A 18 -13.28 -1.50 -9.49
C SER A 18 -12.14 -2.35 -8.94
N TYR A 19 -11.39 -1.82 -7.97
CA TYR A 19 -10.33 -2.55 -7.30
C TYR A 19 -10.85 -3.81 -6.58
N VAL A 20 -11.97 -3.69 -5.86
CA VAL A 20 -12.58 -4.83 -5.13
C VAL A 20 -13.24 -5.83 -6.10
N LYS A 21 -13.90 -5.34 -7.14
CA LYS A 21 -14.73 -6.19 -8.03
C LYS A 21 -13.98 -6.81 -9.20
N GLU A 22 -13.05 -6.06 -9.78
CA GLU A 22 -12.44 -6.38 -11.07
C GLU A 22 -10.90 -6.45 -10.98
N GLY A 23 -10.32 -5.81 -9.97
CA GLY A 23 -8.88 -5.72 -9.77
C GLY A 23 -8.30 -4.38 -10.22
N PHE A 24 -6.96 -4.29 -10.23
CA PHE A 24 -6.24 -3.07 -10.58
C PHE A 24 -5.92 -3.05 -12.08
N LYS A 25 -6.33 -2.00 -12.76
CA LYS A 25 -6.17 -1.81 -14.21
C LYS A 25 -4.99 -0.89 -14.50
N ILE A 26 -4.19 -1.25 -15.47
CA ILE A 26 -3.08 -0.45 -16.00
C ILE A 26 -3.26 -0.26 -17.50
N ILE A 27 -2.86 0.90 -18.04
CA ILE A 27 -2.73 1.09 -19.49
C ILE A 27 -1.25 0.96 -19.84
N ARG A 28 -0.93 0.04 -20.73
CA ARG A 28 0.41 -0.14 -21.30
C ARG A 28 0.30 -0.33 -22.80
N ASP A 29 1.06 0.46 -23.56
CA ASP A 29 1.05 0.42 -25.03
C ASP A 29 -0.36 0.55 -25.65
N GLY A 30 -1.22 1.36 -25.01
CA GLY A 30 -2.59 1.57 -25.44
C GLY A 30 -3.57 0.43 -25.12
N GLN A 31 -3.14 -0.61 -24.40
CA GLN A 31 -3.97 -1.72 -23.95
C GLN A 31 -4.25 -1.64 -22.45
N VAL A 32 -5.48 -1.98 -22.05
CA VAL A 32 -5.84 -2.12 -20.64
C VAL A 32 -5.52 -3.54 -20.18
N ILE A 33 -4.62 -3.66 -19.22
CA ILE A 33 -4.28 -4.90 -18.54
C ILE A 33 -4.90 -4.84 -17.14
N THR A 34 -5.65 -5.85 -16.76
CA THR A 34 -6.22 -5.96 -15.41
C THR A 34 -5.42 -6.98 -14.62
N LEU A 35 -4.83 -6.55 -13.50
CA LEU A 35 -4.20 -7.43 -12.54
C LEU A 35 -5.28 -8.19 -11.78
N THR A 36 -5.16 -9.51 -11.76
CA THR A 36 -5.98 -10.39 -10.93
C THR A 36 -5.73 -10.14 -9.45
N ASN A 37 -6.67 -10.56 -8.61
CA ASN A 37 -6.51 -10.48 -7.15
C ASN A 37 -5.27 -11.21 -6.64
N GLU A 38 -4.91 -12.33 -7.28
CA GLU A 38 -3.72 -13.10 -6.95
C GLU A 38 -2.44 -12.34 -7.31
N GLU A 39 -2.35 -11.77 -8.51
CA GLU A 39 -1.20 -10.95 -8.94
C GLU A 39 -1.01 -9.73 -8.03
N MET A 40 -2.10 -9.05 -7.69
CA MET A 40 -2.02 -7.92 -6.75
C MET A 40 -1.64 -8.38 -5.33
N SER A 41 -2.09 -9.55 -4.89
CA SER A 41 -1.70 -10.09 -3.59
C SER A 41 -0.21 -10.42 -3.54
N ARG A 42 0.33 -11.01 -4.61
CA ARG A 42 1.77 -11.27 -4.74
C ARG A 42 2.58 -9.98 -4.78
N PHE A 43 2.07 -8.95 -5.46
CA PHE A 43 2.70 -7.64 -5.46
C PHE A 43 2.77 -7.03 -4.04
N ARG A 44 1.64 -7.01 -3.31
CA ARG A 44 1.59 -6.50 -1.93
C ARG A 44 2.47 -7.30 -0.98
N PHE A 45 2.50 -8.63 -1.13
CA PHE A 45 3.39 -9.49 -0.35
C PHE A 45 4.86 -9.08 -0.57
N MET A 46 5.28 -8.97 -1.83
CA MET A 46 6.65 -8.57 -2.16
C MET A 46 6.98 -7.15 -1.68
N GLU A 47 6.06 -6.21 -1.81
CA GLU A 47 6.21 -4.84 -1.29
C GLU A 47 6.45 -4.84 0.22
N GLN A 48 5.67 -5.63 0.97
CA GLN A 48 5.85 -5.77 2.41
C GLN A 48 7.16 -6.47 2.76
N ALA A 49 7.54 -7.53 2.04
CA ALA A 49 8.82 -8.20 2.22
C ALA A 49 10.01 -7.24 1.99
N LEU A 50 9.98 -6.42 0.95
CA LEU A 50 11.02 -5.42 0.69
C LEU A 50 11.11 -4.37 1.80
N ASN A 51 9.98 -3.93 2.35
CA ASN A 51 9.96 -3.01 3.49
C ASN A 51 10.54 -3.68 4.75
N GLY A 52 10.19 -4.94 5.02
CA GLY A 52 10.75 -5.70 6.13
C GLY A 52 12.27 -5.89 6.02
N ARG A 53 12.76 -6.22 4.82
CA ARG A 53 14.19 -6.25 4.51
C ARG A 53 14.86 -4.90 4.81
N SER A 54 14.25 -3.81 4.35
CA SER A 54 14.79 -2.45 4.58
C SER A 54 14.87 -2.11 6.07
N ASN A 55 13.93 -2.58 6.89
CA ASN A 55 14.00 -2.39 8.34
C ASN A 55 15.17 -3.17 8.98
N ILE A 56 15.44 -4.38 8.50
CA ILE A 56 16.59 -5.17 8.97
C ILE A 56 17.89 -4.45 8.59
N GLU A 57 18.00 -4.02 7.33
CA GLU A 57 19.17 -3.27 6.83
C GLU A 57 19.40 -1.99 7.65
N ALA A 58 18.34 -1.24 7.98
CA ALA A 58 18.44 -0.02 8.80
C ALA A 58 18.98 -0.27 10.22
N VAL A 59 18.59 -1.38 10.86
CA VAL A 59 19.09 -1.74 12.20
C VAL A 59 20.57 -2.10 12.16
N LEU A 60 21.07 -2.69 11.06
CA LEU A 60 22.49 -3.00 10.90
C LEU A 60 23.36 -1.77 10.69
N GLU A 61 22.83 -0.71 10.09
CA GLU A 61 23.55 0.55 9.96
C GLU A 61 23.85 1.17 11.33
N ASP A 62 23.03 0.87 12.34
CA ASP A 62 23.08 1.45 13.68
C ASP A 62 23.80 0.56 14.72
N ASP A 63 23.98 -0.75 14.47
CA ASP A 63 24.55 -1.69 15.44
C ASP A 63 25.36 -2.84 14.79
N ASP A 64 26.67 -2.84 15.05
CA ASP A 64 27.63 -3.83 14.54
C ASP A 64 27.65 -5.14 15.35
N ASP A 65 26.92 -5.25 16.48
CA ASP A 65 26.96 -6.43 17.36
C ASP A 65 26.22 -7.65 16.77
N TYR A 66 25.50 -7.47 15.65
CA TYR A 66 24.79 -8.55 14.98
C TYR A 66 25.72 -9.48 14.19
N ASN A 67 25.39 -10.78 14.21
CA ASN A 67 26.07 -11.76 13.37
C ASN A 67 25.67 -11.57 11.91
N GLN A 68 26.58 -10.99 11.12
CA GLN A 68 26.36 -10.65 9.72
C GLN A 68 25.88 -11.84 8.86
N ASP A 69 26.43 -13.04 9.06
CA ASP A 69 26.02 -14.23 8.30
C ASP A 69 24.55 -14.62 8.58
N ILE A 70 24.07 -14.40 9.80
CA ILE A 70 22.66 -14.66 10.17
C ILE A 70 21.78 -13.58 9.55
N VAL A 71 22.24 -12.34 9.54
CA VAL A 71 21.43 -11.23 9.01
C VAL A 71 21.32 -11.27 7.49
N GLU A 72 22.38 -11.64 6.78
CA GLU A 72 22.33 -11.91 5.34
C GLU A 72 21.28 -12.99 5.02
N GLN A 73 21.22 -14.06 5.83
CA GLN A 73 20.18 -15.09 5.68
C GLN A 73 18.77 -14.55 5.93
N MET A 74 18.60 -13.64 6.89
CA MET A 74 17.30 -13.02 7.18
C MET A 74 16.84 -12.11 6.03
N ILE A 75 17.75 -11.31 5.46
CA ILE A 75 17.49 -10.37 4.37
C ILE A 75 17.10 -11.10 3.07
N ASP A 76 17.64 -12.29 2.85
CA ASP A 76 17.34 -13.13 1.69
C ASP A 76 16.09 -14.02 1.87
N ASP A 77 15.53 -14.11 3.08
CA ASP A 77 14.27 -14.82 3.35
C ASP A 77 13.06 -13.88 3.20
N GLU A 78 12.41 -13.95 2.03
CA GLU A 78 11.24 -13.15 1.69
C GLU A 78 10.07 -13.34 2.67
N ASN A 79 9.83 -14.56 3.15
CA ASN A 79 8.74 -14.83 4.07
C ASN A 79 9.02 -14.21 5.44
N LEU A 80 10.24 -14.39 5.94
CA LEU A 80 10.66 -13.79 7.19
C LEU A 80 10.56 -12.27 7.14
N CYS A 81 11.03 -11.66 6.05
CA CYS A 81 10.95 -10.21 5.86
C CYS A 81 9.49 -9.72 5.84
N HIS A 82 8.60 -10.44 5.15
CA HIS A 82 7.18 -10.12 5.15
C HIS A 82 6.56 -10.23 6.56
N GLU A 83 6.79 -11.35 7.26
CA GLU A 83 6.28 -11.58 8.62
C GLU A 83 6.79 -10.51 9.60
N LEU A 84 8.05 -10.11 9.49
CA LEU A 84 8.65 -9.05 10.30
C LEU A 84 8.00 -7.70 10.02
N GLN A 85 7.74 -7.36 8.76
CA GLN A 85 7.01 -6.13 8.42
C GLN A 85 5.59 -6.14 8.98
N GLU A 86 4.86 -7.26 8.86
CA GLU A 86 3.54 -7.40 9.47
C GLU A 86 3.60 -7.21 10.99
N TYR A 87 4.59 -7.79 11.66
CA TYR A 87 4.78 -7.64 13.10
C TYR A 87 5.01 -6.17 13.49
N ILE A 88 5.89 -5.46 12.77
CA ILE A 88 6.17 -4.04 13.00
C ILE A 88 4.91 -3.19 12.77
N LEU A 89 4.21 -3.38 11.65
CA LEU A 89 2.96 -2.66 11.35
C LEU A 89 1.89 -2.92 12.42
N ASN A 90 1.76 -4.17 12.88
CA ASN A 90 0.83 -4.53 13.94
C ASN A 90 1.22 -3.91 15.27
N ALA A 91 2.51 -3.90 15.62
CA ALA A 91 2.98 -3.24 16.84
C ALA A 91 2.67 -1.74 16.82
N MET A 92 2.90 -1.06 15.68
CA MET A 92 2.54 0.36 15.50
C MET A 92 1.02 0.59 15.52
N SER A 93 0.25 -0.29 14.89
CA SER A 93 -1.22 -0.13 14.75
C SER A 93 -2.01 -0.62 15.96
N SER A 94 -1.39 -1.39 16.86
CA SER A 94 -2.04 -1.88 18.09
C SER A 94 -2.37 -0.78 19.09
N ASN A 95 -1.84 0.43 18.87
CA ASN A 95 -2.20 1.65 19.57
C ASN A 95 -3.02 2.55 18.64
N VAL A 96 -4.22 2.14 18.22
CA VAL A 96 -5.19 3.12 17.71
C VAL A 96 -5.51 4.03 18.89
N GLU A 97 -4.85 5.17 18.95
CA GLU A 97 -4.95 6.06 20.10
C GLU A 97 -6.29 6.79 20.07
N ASP A 98 -6.71 7.30 21.23
CA ASP A 98 -7.94 8.10 21.32
C ASP A 98 -7.89 9.30 20.35
N GLU A 99 -6.69 9.81 20.04
CA GLU A 99 -6.44 10.86 19.05
C GLU A 99 -6.81 10.42 17.61
N ASP A 100 -6.45 9.20 17.18
CA ASP A 100 -6.82 8.68 15.85
C ASP A 100 -8.34 8.57 15.72
N VAL A 101 -9.00 8.06 16.77
CA VAL A 101 -10.46 7.95 16.84
C VAL A 101 -11.10 9.33 16.80
N GLU A 102 -10.56 10.30 17.52
CA GLU A 102 -11.05 11.68 17.54
C GLU A 102 -10.89 12.35 16.17
N ILE A 103 -9.74 12.19 15.50
CA ILE A 103 -9.50 12.71 14.16
C ILE A 103 -10.50 12.15 13.16
N ILE A 104 -10.76 10.83 13.22
CA ILE A 104 -11.74 10.16 12.35
C ILE A 104 -13.15 10.67 12.65
N LYS A 105 -13.54 10.81 13.92
CA LYS A 105 -14.85 11.35 14.32
C LYS A 105 -15.03 12.79 13.85
N ASN A 106 -14.04 13.65 14.06
CA ASN A 106 -14.07 15.04 13.63
C ASN A 106 -14.21 15.14 12.09
N HIS A 107 -13.51 14.30 11.34
CA HIS A 107 -13.66 14.25 9.87
C HIS A 107 -15.01 13.68 9.44
N TYR A 108 -15.55 12.69 10.15
CA TYR A 108 -16.87 12.14 9.91
C TYR A 108 -17.95 13.22 10.12
N ASP A 109 -17.90 13.93 11.25
CA ASP A 109 -18.85 15.00 11.57
C ASP A 109 -18.79 16.12 10.51
N TRP A 110 -17.59 16.53 10.10
CA TRP A 110 -17.41 17.46 8.97
C TRP A 110 -18.03 16.93 7.66
N TYR A 111 -17.81 15.65 7.34
CA TYR A 111 -18.34 15.04 6.11
C TYR A 111 -19.87 14.97 6.13
N VAL A 112 -20.48 14.74 7.28
CA VAL A 112 -21.93 14.78 7.47
C VAL A 112 -22.46 16.21 7.30
N ASP A 113 -21.84 17.18 7.95
CA ASP A 113 -22.29 18.58 7.98
C ASP A 113 -22.09 19.32 6.64
N VAL A 114 -21.00 19.04 5.92
CA VAL A 114 -20.63 19.76 4.69
C VAL A 114 -20.76 18.90 3.43
N GLY A 115 -20.46 17.60 3.54
CA GLY A 115 -20.36 16.69 2.40
C GLY A 115 -21.70 16.27 1.79
N GLN A 116 -22.82 16.36 2.53
CA GLN A 116 -24.15 16.05 2.00
C GLN A 116 -24.83 17.22 1.28
N HIS A 117 -24.34 18.45 1.43
CA HIS A 117 -24.89 19.64 0.77
C HIS A 117 -24.24 19.96 -0.60
N LYS A 118 -23.34 19.10 -1.08
CA LYS A 118 -22.69 19.22 -2.41
C LYS A 118 -23.17 18.18 -3.44
N LYS A 119 -24.28 17.47 -3.18
CA LYS A 119 -24.97 16.64 -4.18
C LYS A 119 -26.14 17.37 -4.80
#